data_AF-B9RAB5-F1
#
_entry.id   AF-B9RAB5-F1
#
_cell.length_a   1.000
_cell.length_b   1.000
_cell.length_c   1.000
_cell.angle_alpha   90.00
_cell.angle_beta   90.00
_cell.angle_gamma   90.00
#
_symmetry.space_group_name_H-M   'P 1'
#
loop_
_entity.id
_entity.type
_entity.pdbx_description
1 polymer ?
#
loop_
_entity_poly.entity_id
_entity_poly.type
_entity_poly.pdbx_seq_one_letter_code
_entity_poly.pdbx_strand_id
1 'polypeptide(L)' 'MEDKRGMLGVVVVAAAMVAAVVVVFGGNVVEGAFSIQLNPCTLAQCITECKKALHEKYLSATCATGTQGKFCICLG' A
#
# COMPACT_ATOMS: atom_id res chain seq x y z
N MET A 1 -5.77 -11.46 -41.60
CA MET A 1 -5.97 -10.15 -40.92
C MET A 1 -6.32 -10.36 -39.43
N GLU A 2 -6.06 -11.54 -38.88
CA GLU A 2 -6.44 -11.91 -37.50
C GLU A 2 -5.42 -11.51 -36.42
N ASP A 3 -4.14 -11.33 -36.78
CA ASP A 3 -3.04 -11.04 -35.84
C ASP A 3 -3.22 -9.71 -35.08
N LYS A 4 -3.71 -8.69 -35.78
CA LYS A 4 -3.95 -7.34 -35.24
C LYS A 4 -5.13 -7.30 -34.26
N ARG A 5 -6.10 -8.22 -34.39
CA ARG A 5 -7.31 -8.30 -33.55
C ARG A 5 -7.01 -9.03 -32.24
N GLY A 6 -6.15 -10.04 -32.27
CA GLY A 6 -5.62 -10.71 -31.08
C GLY A 6 -4.78 -9.74 -30.23
N MET A 7 -3.85 -9.01 -30.85
CA MET A 7 -2.99 -8.07 -30.12
C MET A 7 -3.76 -6.89 -29.52
N LEU A 8 -4.76 -6.34 -30.24
CA LEU A 8 -5.66 -5.36 -29.63
C LEU A 8 -6.41 -5.96 -28.44
N GLY A 9 -6.95 -7.18 -28.57
CA GLY A 9 -7.65 -7.89 -27.50
C GLY A 9 -6.81 -8.08 -26.24
N VAL A 10 -5.54 -8.45 -26.39
CA VAL A 10 -4.62 -8.59 -25.25
C VAL A 10 -4.33 -7.23 -24.60
N VAL A 11 -4.17 -6.17 -25.40
CA VAL A 11 -3.92 -4.82 -24.89
C VAL A 11 -5.13 -4.26 -24.15
N VAL A 12 -6.37 -4.43 -24.66
CA VAL A 12 -7.57 -4.00 -23.90
C VAL A 12 -7.77 -4.80 -22.63
N VAL A 13 -7.50 -6.10 -22.65
CA VAL A 13 -7.58 -6.94 -21.43
C VAL A 13 -6.52 -6.51 -20.42
N ALA A 14 -5.27 -6.31 -20.83
CA ALA A 14 -4.21 -5.83 -19.94
C ALA A 14 -4.52 -4.44 -19.37
N ALA A 15 -5.00 -3.51 -20.22
CA ALA A 15 -5.41 -2.18 -19.77
C ALA A 15 -6.59 -2.24 -18.78
N ALA A 16 -7.57 -3.12 -19.02
CA ALA A 16 -8.68 -3.33 -18.10
C ALA A 16 -8.23 -3.95 -16.77
N MET A 17 -7.25 -4.87 -16.77
CA MET A 17 -6.68 -5.43 -15.55
C MET A 17 -5.89 -4.38 -14.75
N VAL A 18 -5.06 -3.58 -15.43
CA VAL A 18 -4.30 -2.50 -14.77
C VAL A 18 -5.26 -1.42 -14.25
N ALA A 19 -6.30 -1.06 -15.00
CA ALA A 19 -7.33 -0.14 -14.54
C ALA A 19 -8.12 -0.73 -13.36
N ALA A 20 -8.46 -2.02 -13.38
CA ALA A 20 -9.12 -2.67 -12.24
C ALA A 20 -8.21 -2.70 -11.01
N VAL A 21 -6.93 -3.01 -11.16
CA VAL A 21 -5.94 -2.91 -10.07
C VAL A 21 -5.85 -1.48 -9.57
N VAL A 22 -5.74 -0.48 -10.44
CA VAL A 22 -5.67 0.94 -10.04
C VAL A 22 -6.98 1.43 -9.45
N VAL A 23 -8.15 0.88 -9.80
CA VAL A 23 -9.43 1.25 -9.16
C VAL A 23 -9.55 0.55 -7.80
N VAL A 24 -9.13 -0.71 -7.69
CA VAL A 24 -9.13 -1.48 -6.44
C VAL A 24 -8.04 -0.99 -5.47
N PHE A 25 -6.87 -0.58 -5.95
CA PHE A 25 -5.77 -0.06 -5.12
C PHE A 25 -5.71 1.47 -5.04
N GLY A 26 -6.21 2.18 -6.04
CA GLY A 26 -6.10 3.65 -6.17
C GLY A 26 -7.38 4.43 -5.89
N GLY A 27 -8.48 3.76 -5.53
CA GLY A 27 -9.69 4.41 -4.97
C GLY A 27 -9.84 4.23 -3.46
N ASN A 28 -9.07 3.33 -2.86
CA ASN A 28 -9.14 3.06 -1.44
C ASN A 28 -8.21 4.02 -0.70
N VAL A 29 -8.73 5.23 -0.44
CA VAL A 29 -8.46 5.94 0.83
C VAL A 29 -9.08 5.08 1.94
N VAL A 30 -8.61 3.85 2.09
CA VAL A 30 -8.94 3.05 3.25
C VAL A 30 -8.19 3.70 4.39
N GLU A 31 -8.91 4.02 5.45
CA GLU A 31 -8.30 4.15 6.76
C GLU A 31 -7.53 2.83 7.01
N GLY A 32 -6.24 2.87 6.71
CA GLY A 32 -5.44 1.72 6.36
C GLY A 32 -4.37 1.57 7.42
N ALA A 33 -4.59 0.62 8.34
CA ALA A 33 -3.56 0.25 9.27
C ALA A 33 -2.49 -0.58 8.54
N PHE A 34 -1.28 -0.06 8.38
CA PHE A 34 -0.17 -0.82 7.79
C PHE A 34 0.96 -1.00 8.79
N SER A 35 1.58 -2.17 8.79
CA SER A 35 2.68 -2.50 9.70
C SER A 35 4.04 -2.50 8.99
N ILE A 36 4.99 -1.74 9.52
CA ILE A 36 6.40 -1.72 9.11
C ILE A 36 7.19 -2.57 10.10
N GLN A 37 7.96 -3.55 9.62
CA GLN A 37 8.94 -4.22 10.48
C GLN A 37 10.08 -3.23 10.82
N LEU A 38 10.22 -2.89 12.10
CA LEU A 38 11.20 -1.93 12.58
C LEU A 38 11.84 -2.48 13.85
N ASN A 39 13.11 -2.85 13.77
CA ASN A 39 13.88 -3.37 14.90
C ASN A 39 15.20 -2.60 15.04
N PRO A 40 15.41 -1.81 16.12
CA PRO A 40 14.51 -1.57 17.25
C PRO A 40 13.32 -0.66 16.89
N CYS A 41 12.09 -1.04 17.30
CA CYS A 41 10.94 -0.18 17.10
C CYS A 41 11.00 1.00 18.08
N THR A 42 11.46 2.14 17.57
CA THR A 42 11.44 3.41 18.29
C THR A 42 10.26 4.22 17.78
N LEU A 43 9.39 4.67 18.68
CA LEU A 43 8.17 5.39 18.32
C LEU A 43 8.46 6.60 17.41
N ALA A 44 9.56 7.33 17.66
CA ALA A 44 9.95 8.48 16.84
C ALA A 44 10.26 8.10 15.38
N GLN A 45 10.99 7.01 15.14
CA GLN A 45 11.25 6.53 13.77
C GLN A 45 9.99 5.97 13.12
N CYS A 46 9.19 5.24 13.90
CA CYS A 46 7.90 4.72 13.47
C CYS A 46 6.98 5.85 12.96
N ILE A 47 6.79 6.91 13.76
CA ILE A 47 6.02 8.10 13.35
C ILE A 47 6.61 8.77 12.11
N THR A 48 7.94 8.89 12.02
CA THR A 48 8.61 9.54 10.89
C THR A 48 8.34 8.80 9.58
N GLU A 49 8.48 7.48 9.59
CA GLU A 49 8.23 6.64 8.42
C GLU A 49 6.73 6.60 8.08
N CYS A 50 5.85 6.50 9.10
CA CYS A 50 4.40 6.58 8.89
C CYS A 50 3.98 7.92 8.30
N LYS A 51 4.51 9.05 8.78
CA LYS A 51 4.26 10.37 8.19
C LYS A 51 4.78 10.49 6.78
N LYS A 52 5.89 9.83 6.45
CA LYS A 52 6.45 9.84 5.09
C LYS A 52 5.62 8.99 4.12
N ALA A 53 5.01 7.91 4.60
CA ALA A 53 4.14 7.06 3.79
C ALA A 53 2.71 7.63 3.65
N LEU A 54 2.11 8.10 4.76
CA LEU A 54 0.72 8.57 4.78
C LEU A 54 0.57 10.09 4.59
N HIS A 55 1.66 10.87 4.73
CA HIS A 55 1.63 12.33 4.58
C HIS A 55 0.54 12.97 5.46
N GLU A 56 -0.43 13.62 4.85
CA GLU A 56 -1.58 14.30 5.44
C GLU A 56 -2.67 13.34 5.94
N LYS A 57 -2.57 12.05 5.59
CA LYS A 57 -3.46 11.00 6.10
C LYS A 57 -3.00 10.44 7.44
N TYR A 58 -1.78 10.74 7.89
CA TYR A 58 -1.27 10.22 9.16
C TYR A 58 -2.17 10.60 10.35
N LEU A 59 -2.81 9.61 10.96
CA LEU A 59 -3.59 9.77 12.19
C LEU A 59 -2.75 9.42 13.41
N SER A 60 -2.12 8.25 13.42
CA SER A 60 -1.36 7.77 14.58
C SER A 60 -0.38 6.66 14.22
N ALA A 61 0.56 6.37 15.10
CA ALA A 61 1.45 5.23 14.99
C ALA A 61 1.70 4.60 16.35
N THR A 62 1.86 3.28 16.38
CA THR A 62 2.16 2.53 17.60
C THR A 62 3.20 1.45 17.34
N CYS A 63 4.11 1.23 18.29
CA CYS A 63 5.03 0.11 18.26
C CYS A 63 4.36 -1.11 18.93
N ALA A 64 4.13 -2.15 18.16
CA ALA A 64 3.68 -3.44 18.64
C ALA A 64 4.83 -4.46 18.61
N THR A 65 4.74 -5.47 19.48
CA THR A 65 5.68 -6.59 19.49
C THR A 65 4.89 -7.85 19.18
N GLY A 66 5.30 -8.59 18.15
CA GLY A 66 4.70 -9.87 17.79
C GLY A 66 5.71 -10.98 17.74
N THR A 67 5.27 -12.15 17.27
CA THR A 67 6.07 -13.38 17.19
C THR A 67 7.31 -13.24 16.30
N GLN A 68 7.30 -12.31 15.36
CA GLN A 68 8.42 -12.04 14.43
C GLN A 68 9.30 -10.84 14.86
N GLY A 69 9.07 -10.26 16.04
CA GLY A 69 9.82 -9.11 16.56
C GLY A 69 8.97 -7.86 16.71
N LYS A 70 9.64 -6.69 16.86
CA LYS A 70 8.96 -5.40 16.99
C LYS A 70 8.59 -4.84 15.62
N PHE A 71 7.39 -4.30 15.50
CA PHE A 71 6.90 -3.66 14.30
C PHE A 71 6.11 -2.41 14.65
N CYS A 72 6.11 -1.47 13.72
CA CYS A 72 5.42 -0.20 13.79
C CYS A 72 4.09 -0.34 13.05
N ILE A 73 2.98 0.04 13.66
CA ILE A 73 1.66 0.09 13.03
C ILE A 73 1.35 1.56 12.77
N CYS A 74 1.15 1.93 11.51
CA CYS A 74 0.70 3.24 11.07
C CYS A 74 -0.81 3.23 10.83
N LEU A 75 -1.50 4.28 11.26
CA LEU A 75 -2.93 4.49 11.05
C LEU A 75 -3.12 5.78 10.26
N GLY A 76 -3.97 5.78 9.24
CA GLY A 76 -4.36 6.97 8.48
C GLY A 76 -5.30 6.68 7.34
#